data_AF-A0A1H0EH50-F1
#
_entry.id   AF-A0A1H0EH50-F1
#
_cell.length_a   1.000
_cell.length_b   1.000
_cell.length_c   1.000
_cell.angle_alpha   90.00
_cell.angle_beta   90.00
_cell.angle_gamma   90.00
#
_symmetry.space_group_name_H-M   'P 1'
#
loop_
_entity.id
_entity.type
_entity.pdbx_description
1 polymer ?
#
loop_
_entity_poly.entity_id
_entity_poly.type
_entity_poly.pdbx_seq_one_letter_code
_entity_poly.pdbx_strand_id
1 'polypeptide(L)'
;MSKADSSVQRDAAHPAAVGEPGGGLAVAVWATLKRDLTLMLRRRGEVLNPLVFFALVITLFPIGISPDPELLATIAPGLLWVAALLAALLSLDSLFRGDYDDGSLEQLLLAPQPLAMLGLAKVAVHWLLTGLPLALMAPVLGIMLALPAGSYLILAISLALGSASLSLIGAIGAALTVGLSRGGVLLSLLVLPLYIPVLIFGAGAVQAAILGDGAAAHLAILGALLALALMLAPWAIAASLRISING
;
A
#
# COMPACT_ATOMS: atom_id res chain seq x y z
N MET A 1 -27.11 78.83 -2.34
CA MET A 1 -25.70 78.57 -2.72
C MET A 1 -25.05 77.75 -1.61
N SER A 2 -24.41 76.63 -1.95
CA SER A 2 -23.43 75.86 -1.13
C SER A 2 -23.98 75.18 0.14
N LYS A 3 -23.70 73.92 0.49
CA LYS A 3 -22.82 72.84 0.01
C LYS A 3 -23.27 71.57 0.79
N ALA A 4 -23.46 70.42 0.13
CA ALA A 4 -22.67 69.18 0.30
C ALA A 4 -22.49 68.74 1.77
N ASP A 5 -23.17 67.70 2.25
CA ASP A 5 -22.84 66.26 2.12
C ASP A 5 -21.51 65.87 2.82
N SER A 6 -21.51 64.67 3.41
CA SER A 6 -20.39 63.91 4.02
C SER A 6 -20.29 63.88 5.56
N SER A 7 -20.75 62.75 6.15
CA SER A 7 -19.93 61.91 7.05
C SER A 7 -20.74 60.72 7.58
N VAL A 8 -21.29 59.90 6.68
CA VAL A 8 -21.54 58.48 7.01
C VAL A 8 -20.23 57.76 6.75
N GLN A 9 -19.35 57.80 7.75
CA GLN A 9 -18.13 57.02 7.77
C GLN A 9 -18.54 55.56 7.93
N ARG A 10 -18.74 54.87 6.80
CA ARG A 10 -18.83 53.42 6.76
C ARG A 10 -17.46 52.88 7.14
N ASP A 11 -17.35 52.34 8.36
CA ASP A 11 -16.29 51.43 8.74
C ASP A 11 -16.33 50.23 7.78
N ALA A 12 -15.60 50.35 6.69
CA ALA A 12 -15.23 49.23 5.85
C ALA A 12 -14.23 48.41 6.66
N ALA A 13 -14.77 47.51 7.49
CA ALA A 13 -14.01 46.44 8.09
C ALA A 13 -13.29 45.72 6.96
N HIS A 14 -11.98 45.94 6.86
CA HIS A 14 -11.08 45.20 6.00
C HIS A 14 -11.32 43.71 6.34
N PRO A 15 -11.78 42.86 5.40
CA PRO A 15 -11.90 41.45 5.69
C PRO A 15 -10.51 41.01 6.13
N ALA A 16 -10.41 40.55 7.38
CA ALA A 16 -9.18 39.99 7.91
C ALA A 16 -8.66 39.01 6.87
N ALA A 17 -7.49 39.30 6.30
CA ALA A 17 -6.83 38.39 5.40
C ALA A 17 -6.69 37.09 6.19
N VAL A 18 -7.56 36.13 5.89
CA VAL A 18 -7.43 34.77 6.39
C VAL A 18 -6.11 34.33 5.79
N GLY A 19 -5.05 34.42 6.59
CA GLY A 19 -3.73 34.00 6.17
C GLY A 19 -3.90 32.59 5.64
N GLU A 20 -3.68 32.41 4.34
CA GLU A 20 -3.70 31.08 3.76
C GLU A 20 -2.79 30.23 4.64
N PRO A 21 -3.28 29.14 5.26
CA PRO A 21 -2.39 28.27 5.98
C PRO A 21 -1.35 27.81 4.97
N GLY A 22 -0.16 28.39 5.07
CA GLY A 22 1.02 28.09 4.27
C GLY A 22 1.48 26.68 4.60
N GLY A 23 0.66 25.70 4.29
CA GLY A 23 0.98 24.31 4.42
C GLY A 23 1.87 23.96 3.24
N GLY A 24 3.18 24.06 3.43
CA GLY A 24 4.12 23.47 2.49
C GLY A 24 3.79 21.99 2.25
N LEU A 25 4.27 21.43 1.15
CA LEU A 25 4.08 20.03 0.78
C LEU A 25 4.29 19.05 1.95
N ALA A 26 5.32 19.29 2.76
CA ALA A 26 5.64 18.47 3.93
C ALA A 26 4.50 18.44 4.97
N VAL A 27 3.84 19.57 5.21
CA VAL A 27 2.70 19.67 6.15
C VAL A 27 1.52 18.87 5.62
N ALA A 28 1.25 18.96 4.31
CA ALA A 28 0.16 18.21 3.69
C ALA A 28 0.41 16.70 3.75
N VAL A 29 1.61 16.25 3.35
CA VAL A 29 2.00 14.84 3.43
C VAL A 29 1.90 14.32 4.88
N TRP A 30 2.41 15.07 5.85
CA TRP A 30 2.33 14.70 7.26
C TRP A 30 0.88 14.62 7.77
N ALA A 31 0.05 15.59 7.39
CA ALA A 31 -1.37 15.59 7.73
C ALA A 31 -2.09 14.38 7.13
N THR A 32 -1.82 14.04 5.87
CA THR A 32 -2.38 12.85 5.21
C THR A 32 -1.93 11.56 5.92
N LEU A 33 -0.63 11.42 6.22
CA LEU A 33 -0.10 10.26 6.96
C LEU A 33 -0.79 10.10 8.31
N LYS A 34 -0.87 11.17 9.11
CA LYS A 34 -1.49 11.15 10.44
C LYS A 34 -2.98 10.81 10.36
N ARG A 35 -3.70 11.42 9.42
CA ARG A 35 -5.13 11.19 9.20
C ARG A 35 -5.38 9.72 8.88
N ASP A 36 -4.71 9.21 7.86
CA ASP A 36 -4.94 7.85 7.35
C ASP A 36 -4.51 6.79 8.36
N LEU A 37 -3.37 6.99 9.04
CA LEU A 37 -2.94 6.09 10.11
C LEU A 37 -4.00 6.01 11.23
N THR A 38 -4.58 7.16 11.61
CA THR A 38 -5.64 7.22 12.63
C THR A 38 -6.91 6.51 12.15
N LEU A 39 -7.30 6.70 10.88
CA LEU A 39 -8.49 6.07 10.31
C LEU A 39 -8.33 4.56 10.20
N MET A 40 -7.23 4.07 9.64
CA MET A 40 -6.98 2.64 9.48
C MET A 40 -6.85 1.92 10.83
N LEU A 41 -6.23 2.55 11.85
CA LEU A 41 -6.17 1.97 13.20
C LEU A 41 -7.55 1.90 13.90
N ARG A 42 -8.49 2.78 13.54
CA ARG A 42 -9.88 2.70 14.00
C ARG A 42 -10.66 1.62 13.25
N ARG A 43 -10.35 1.42 11.97
CA ARG A 43 -10.94 0.37 11.13
C ARG A 43 -10.13 -0.93 11.21
N ARG A 44 -10.03 -1.48 12.42
CA ARG A 44 -9.19 -2.67 12.73
C ARG A 44 -9.43 -3.86 11.78
N GLY A 45 -10.65 -4.04 11.27
CA GLY A 45 -10.97 -5.09 10.30
C GLY A 45 -10.16 -4.99 9.00
N GLU A 46 -9.95 -3.78 8.47
CA GLU A 46 -9.18 -3.58 7.24
C GLU A 46 -7.69 -3.95 7.42
N VAL A 47 -7.17 -3.80 8.63
CA VAL A 47 -5.78 -4.15 8.98
C VAL A 47 -5.65 -5.63 9.36
N LEU A 48 -6.57 -6.15 10.18
CA LEU A 48 -6.49 -7.51 10.72
C LEU A 48 -6.88 -8.57 9.70
N ASN A 49 -7.87 -8.33 8.83
CA ASN A 49 -8.36 -9.34 7.90
C ASN A 49 -7.25 -9.90 6.99
N PRO A 50 -6.39 -9.08 6.35
CA PRO A 50 -5.26 -9.57 5.57
C PRO A 50 -4.26 -10.41 6.39
N LEU A 51 -3.95 -9.99 7.61
CA LEU A 51 -2.99 -10.67 8.48
C LEU A 51 -3.52 -12.03 8.96
N VAL A 52 -4.80 -12.07 9.35
CA VAL A 52 -5.50 -13.29 9.72
C VAL A 52 -5.61 -14.21 8.50
N PHE A 53 -5.97 -13.69 7.33
CA PHE A 53 -6.02 -14.48 6.09
C PHE A 53 -4.66 -15.10 5.76
N PHE A 54 -3.57 -14.34 5.86
CA PHE A 54 -2.22 -14.84 5.67
C PHE A 54 -1.90 -15.98 6.64
N ALA A 55 -2.13 -15.78 7.94
CA ALA A 55 -1.91 -16.83 8.94
C ALA A 55 -2.79 -18.06 8.72
N LEU A 56 -4.06 -17.88 8.33
CA LEU A 56 -4.98 -18.97 8.02
C LEU A 56 -4.48 -19.80 6.86
N VAL A 57 -4.11 -19.19 5.73
CA VAL A 57 -3.59 -19.92 4.56
C VAL A 57 -2.38 -20.77 4.95
N ILE A 58 -1.43 -20.22 5.72
CA ILE A 58 -0.23 -20.96 6.10
C ILE A 58 -0.53 -22.08 7.12
N THR A 59 -1.43 -21.85 8.08
CA THR A 59 -1.77 -22.84 9.10
C THR A 59 -2.63 -23.99 8.58
N LEU A 60 -3.50 -23.71 7.61
CA LEU A 60 -4.36 -24.72 6.97
C LEU A 60 -3.58 -25.61 6.01
N PHE A 61 -2.47 -25.13 5.43
CA PHE A 61 -1.77 -25.84 4.36
C PHE A 61 -1.15 -27.19 4.80
N PRO A 62 -0.42 -27.30 5.93
CA PRO A 62 0.07 -28.59 6.41
C PRO A 62 -1.03 -29.61 6.70
N ILE A 63 -2.22 -29.15 7.09
CA ILE A 63 -3.40 -30.00 7.35
C ILE A 63 -3.97 -30.55 6.03
N GLY A 64 -3.95 -29.75 4.97
CA GLY A 64 -4.53 -30.10 3.67
C GLY A 64 -3.65 -31.01 2.80
N ILE A 65 -2.33 -31.02 3.01
CA ILE A 65 -1.39 -31.80 2.18
C ILE A 65 -0.70 -32.89 3.01
N SER A 66 0.26 -32.50 3.84
CA SER A 66 1.04 -33.41 4.67
C SER A 66 1.83 -32.60 5.69
N PRO A 67 1.94 -33.03 6.95
CA PRO A 67 2.80 -32.41 7.95
C PRO A 67 4.29 -32.80 7.80
N ASP A 68 4.70 -33.41 6.68
CA ASP A 68 6.08 -33.79 6.40
C ASP A 68 7.01 -32.54 6.30
N PRO A 69 7.98 -32.37 7.20
CA PRO A 69 8.86 -31.20 7.22
C PRO A 69 9.65 -30.97 5.93
N GLU A 70 10.10 -32.03 5.25
CA GLU A 70 10.90 -31.90 4.02
C GLU A 70 10.05 -31.34 2.87
N LEU A 71 8.82 -31.87 2.73
CA LEU A 71 7.85 -31.36 1.79
C LEU A 71 7.51 -29.90 2.10
N LEU A 72 7.18 -29.58 3.36
CA LEU A 72 6.81 -28.23 3.79
C LEU A 72 7.91 -27.21 3.51
N ALA A 73 9.16 -27.54 3.85
CA ALA A 73 10.30 -26.66 3.61
C ALA A 73 10.50 -26.37 2.12
N THR A 74 10.27 -27.37 1.26
CA THR A 74 10.43 -27.26 -0.20
C THR A 74 9.42 -26.28 -0.82
N ILE A 75 8.18 -26.29 -0.33
CA ILE A 75 7.10 -25.44 -0.88
C ILE A 75 6.97 -24.09 -0.17
N ALA A 76 7.57 -23.94 1.02
CA ALA A 76 7.38 -22.78 1.89
C ALA A 76 7.65 -21.43 1.21
N PRO A 77 8.71 -21.23 0.40
CA PRO A 77 8.96 -19.97 -0.29
C PRO A 77 7.79 -19.53 -1.16
N GLY A 78 7.29 -20.44 -2.00
CA GLY A 78 6.18 -20.17 -2.90
C GLY A 78 4.89 -19.94 -2.11
N LEU A 79 4.60 -20.81 -1.13
CA LEU A 79 3.40 -20.73 -0.31
C LEU A 79 3.30 -19.41 0.47
N LEU A 80 4.38 -19.01 1.15
CA LEU A 80 4.43 -17.75 1.90
C LEU A 80 4.23 -16.54 0.98
N TRP A 81 4.85 -16.53 -0.20
CA TRP A 81 4.71 -15.43 -1.14
C TRP A 81 3.32 -15.36 -1.78
N VAL A 82 2.74 -16.49 -2.16
CA VAL A 82 1.36 -16.54 -2.69
C VAL A 82 0.35 -16.13 -1.62
N ALA A 83 0.51 -16.61 -0.39
CA ALA A 83 -0.36 -16.22 0.71
C ALA A 83 -0.25 -14.71 1.02
N ALA A 84 0.97 -14.16 1.03
CA ALA A 84 1.20 -12.73 1.24
C ALA A 84 0.62 -11.89 0.10
N LEU A 85 0.72 -12.37 -1.15
CA LEU A 85 0.10 -11.73 -2.31
C LEU A 85 -1.41 -11.64 -2.17
N LEU A 86 -2.07 -12.76 -1.85
CA LEU A 86 -3.51 -12.81 -1.70
C LEU A 86 -3.99 -11.91 -0.54
N ALA A 87 -3.24 -11.88 0.57
CA ALA A 87 -3.48 -10.94 1.66
C ALA A 87 -3.32 -9.48 1.21
N ALA A 88 -2.29 -9.16 0.42
CA ALA A 88 -2.08 -7.82 -0.11
C ALA A 88 -3.24 -7.39 -1.03
N LEU A 89 -3.70 -8.27 -1.93
CA LEU A 89 -4.85 -8.03 -2.80
C LEU A 89 -6.13 -7.74 -2.00
N LEU A 90 -6.37 -8.48 -0.91
CA LEU A 90 -7.51 -8.24 -0.02
C LEU A 90 -7.48 -6.85 0.61
N SER A 91 -6.29 -6.38 1.01
CA SER A 91 -6.14 -5.07 1.64
C SER A 91 -6.15 -3.90 0.65
N LEU A 92 -5.75 -4.14 -0.60
CA LEU A 92 -5.62 -3.10 -1.63
C LEU A 92 -6.97 -2.56 -2.10
N ASP A 93 -8.01 -3.39 -2.05
CA ASP A 93 -9.37 -2.99 -2.43
C ASP A 93 -9.88 -1.81 -1.58
N SER A 94 -9.50 -1.74 -0.29
CA SER A 94 -9.95 -0.65 0.60
C SER A 94 -9.11 0.62 0.52
N LEU A 95 -7.94 0.61 -0.16
CA LEU A 95 -6.93 1.68 -0.11
C LEU A 95 -7.50 3.08 -0.45
N PHE A 96 -8.32 3.16 -1.50
CA PHE A 96 -8.97 4.40 -1.92
C PHE A 96 -10.51 4.35 -1.78
N ARG A 97 -11.07 3.15 -1.60
CA ARG A 97 -12.53 2.93 -1.54
C ARG A 97 -13.18 3.74 -0.43
N GLY A 98 -12.59 3.71 0.76
CA GLY A 98 -13.15 4.40 1.92
C GLY A 98 -13.27 5.91 1.73
N ASP A 99 -12.27 6.53 1.07
CA ASP A 99 -12.29 7.96 0.77
C ASP A 99 -13.19 8.29 -0.42
N TYR A 100 -13.34 7.37 -1.36
CA TYR A 100 -14.25 7.51 -2.48
C TYR A 100 -15.71 7.46 -2.02
N ASP A 101 -16.05 6.51 -1.15
CA ASP A 101 -17.41 6.31 -0.68
C ASP A 101 -17.91 7.46 0.23
N ASP A 102 -17.00 8.19 0.91
CA ASP A 102 -17.35 9.34 1.77
C ASP A 102 -17.10 10.72 1.13
N GLY A 103 -16.63 10.76 -0.12
CA GLY A 103 -16.38 12.00 -0.87
C GLY A 103 -15.06 12.71 -0.51
N SER A 104 -14.24 12.15 0.38
CA SER A 104 -12.94 12.71 0.76
C SER A 104 -11.92 12.65 -0.36
N LEU A 105 -12.06 11.69 -1.28
CA LEU A 105 -11.12 11.51 -2.38
C LEU A 105 -11.20 12.69 -3.37
N GLU A 106 -12.40 13.16 -3.67
CA GLU A 106 -12.67 14.33 -4.49
C GLU A 106 -12.07 15.60 -3.87
N GLN A 107 -12.19 15.75 -2.55
CA GLN A 107 -11.54 16.84 -1.82
C GLN A 107 -10.01 16.76 -1.94
N LEU A 108 -9.44 15.55 -1.91
CA LEU A 108 -8.00 15.34 -2.10
C LEU A 108 -7.55 15.73 -3.52
N LEU A 109 -8.38 15.50 -4.54
CA LEU A 109 -8.09 15.89 -5.93
C LEU A 109 -8.13 17.41 -6.14
N LEU A 110 -8.97 18.12 -5.39
CA LEU A 110 -9.09 19.57 -5.41
C LEU A 110 -8.03 20.28 -4.56
N ALA A 111 -7.28 19.55 -3.73
CA ALA A 111 -6.23 20.12 -2.92
C ALA A 111 -5.14 20.75 -3.81
N PRO A 112 -4.54 21.89 -3.40
CA PRO A 112 -3.52 22.58 -4.19
C PRO A 112 -2.17 21.83 -4.24
N GLN A 113 -2.07 20.69 -3.54
CA GLN A 113 -0.84 19.92 -3.37
C GLN A 113 -0.74 18.83 -4.44
N PRO A 114 0.48 18.43 -4.82
CA PRO A 114 0.69 17.38 -5.83
C PRO A 114 0.08 16.04 -5.36
N LEU A 115 -0.96 15.60 -6.08
CA LEU A 115 -1.69 14.36 -5.82
C LEU A 115 -0.78 13.12 -5.76
N ALA A 116 0.31 13.12 -6.52
CA ALA A 116 1.31 12.05 -6.50
C ALA A 116 1.91 11.82 -5.10
N MET A 117 2.25 12.91 -4.39
CA MET A 117 2.82 12.82 -3.05
C MET A 117 1.77 12.42 -2.01
N LEU A 118 0.53 12.90 -2.17
CA LEU A 118 -0.57 12.51 -1.30
C LEU A 118 -0.89 11.03 -1.48
N GLY A 119 -0.99 10.55 -2.72
CA GLY A 119 -1.18 9.13 -3.04
C GLY A 119 -0.06 8.26 -2.48
N LEU A 120 1.21 8.67 -2.63
CA LEU A 120 2.35 7.97 -2.03
C LEU A 120 2.23 7.89 -0.49
N ALA A 121 1.78 8.96 0.16
CA ALA A 121 1.53 8.95 1.61
C ALA A 121 0.48 7.89 2.00
N LYS A 122 -0.62 7.77 1.25
CA LYS A 122 -1.66 6.74 1.50
C LYS A 122 -1.08 5.33 1.32
N VAL A 123 -0.32 5.10 0.24
CA VAL A 123 0.36 3.82 0.00
C VAL A 123 1.34 3.48 1.12
N ALA A 124 2.07 4.48 1.64
CA ALA A 124 2.99 4.29 2.75
C ALA A 124 2.26 3.87 4.03
N VAL A 125 1.14 4.51 4.39
CA VAL A 125 0.32 4.09 5.55
C VAL A 125 -0.19 2.67 5.36
N HIS A 126 -0.71 2.36 4.18
CA HIS A 126 -1.18 1.02 3.85
C HIS A 126 -0.08 -0.03 4.03
N TRP A 127 1.10 0.19 3.41
CA TRP A 127 2.22 -0.73 3.54
C TRP A 127 2.69 -0.88 4.99
N LEU A 128 2.75 0.22 5.76
CA LEU A 128 3.14 0.19 7.18
C LEU A 128 2.18 -0.63 8.04
N LEU A 129 0.89 -0.65 7.72
CA LEU A 129 -0.12 -1.34 8.51
C LEU A 129 -0.42 -2.77 8.05
N THR A 130 -0.18 -3.10 6.77
CA THR A 130 -0.47 -4.42 6.22
C THR A 130 0.80 -5.15 5.79
N GLY A 131 1.54 -4.58 4.84
CA GLY A 131 2.76 -5.17 4.26
C GLY A 131 3.88 -5.43 5.27
N LEU A 132 4.19 -4.43 6.11
CA LEU A 132 5.26 -4.56 7.11
C LEU A 132 4.89 -5.60 8.18
N PRO A 133 3.68 -5.61 8.78
CA PRO A 133 3.26 -6.68 9.67
C PRO A 133 3.26 -8.07 9.01
N LEU A 134 2.85 -8.20 7.73
CA LEU A 134 2.98 -9.46 6.99
C LEU A 134 4.43 -9.94 6.94
N ALA A 135 5.37 -9.06 6.61
CA ALA A 135 6.79 -9.37 6.57
C ALA A 135 7.36 -9.77 7.94
N LEU A 136 6.88 -9.16 9.02
CA LEU A 136 7.28 -9.49 10.39
C LEU A 136 6.64 -10.80 10.90
N MET A 137 5.42 -11.12 10.47
CA MET A 137 4.74 -12.38 10.79
C MET A 137 5.32 -13.57 10.03
N ALA A 138 5.85 -13.35 8.82
CA ALA A 138 6.29 -14.41 7.94
C ALA A 138 7.39 -15.32 8.53
N PRO A 139 8.43 -14.83 9.24
CA PRO A 139 9.38 -15.70 9.94
C PRO A 139 8.73 -16.67 10.92
N VAL A 140 7.75 -16.20 11.70
CA VAL A 140 7.02 -17.03 12.68
C VAL A 140 6.25 -18.14 11.97
N LEU A 141 5.57 -17.80 10.88
CA LEU A 141 4.86 -18.77 10.05
C LEU A 141 5.84 -19.68 9.26
N GLY A 142 7.03 -19.20 8.94
CA GLY A 142 8.10 -19.97 8.32
C GLY A 142 8.61 -21.10 9.20
N ILE A 143 8.65 -20.92 10.52
CA ILE A 143 8.96 -21.98 11.49
C ILE A 143 7.93 -23.11 11.38
N MET A 144 6.64 -22.78 11.23
CA MET A 144 5.57 -23.78 11.06
C MET A 144 5.73 -24.60 9.78
N LEU A 145 6.35 -24.03 8.75
CA LEU A 145 6.63 -24.70 7.47
C LEU A 145 8.02 -25.34 7.44
N ALA A 146 8.66 -25.54 8.60
CA ALA A 146 9.98 -26.16 8.73
C ALA A 146 11.09 -25.49 7.89
N LEU A 147 11.01 -24.17 7.66
CA LEU A 147 12.08 -23.45 6.97
C LEU A 147 13.40 -23.53 7.74
N PRO A 148 14.55 -23.69 7.06
CA PRO A 148 15.87 -23.63 7.67
C PRO A 148 16.13 -22.29 8.38
N ALA A 149 16.89 -22.34 9.48
CA ALA A 149 17.13 -21.17 10.34
C ALA A 149 17.81 -19.98 9.63
N GLY A 150 18.59 -20.24 8.57
CA GLY A 150 19.25 -19.20 7.77
C GLY A 150 18.31 -18.39 6.88
N SER A 151 17.09 -18.88 6.63
CA SER A 151 16.19 -18.29 5.63
C SER A 151 15.22 -17.25 6.18
N TYR A 152 15.03 -17.18 7.51
CA TYR A 152 14.01 -16.32 8.13
C TYR A 152 14.24 -14.83 7.88
N LEU A 153 15.49 -14.36 7.99
CA LEU A 153 15.81 -12.96 7.77
C LEU A 153 15.62 -12.57 6.30
N ILE A 154 16.01 -13.47 5.38
CA ILE A 154 15.86 -13.26 3.94
C ILE A 154 14.38 -13.27 3.55
N LEU A 155 13.56 -14.13 4.16
CA LEU A 155 12.11 -14.10 4.04
C LEU A 155 11.52 -12.76 4.49
N ALA A 156 11.88 -12.28 5.67
CA ALA A 156 11.38 -11.00 6.19
C ALA A 156 11.77 -9.81 5.28
N ILE A 157 13.04 -9.73 4.87
CA ILE A 157 13.54 -8.64 4.02
C ILE A 157 12.91 -8.71 2.62
N SER A 158 12.88 -9.91 2.01
CA SER A 158 12.29 -10.09 0.68
C SER A 158 10.81 -9.74 0.67
N LEU A 159 10.04 -10.13 1.70
CA LEU A 159 8.63 -9.75 1.82
C LEU A 159 8.45 -8.28 2.15
N ALA A 160 9.32 -7.64 2.92
CA ALA A 160 9.23 -6.20 3.18
C ALA A 160 9.41 -5.39 1.88
N LEU A 161 10.44 -5.72 1.09
CA LEU A 161 10.70 -5.08 -0.21
C LEU A 161 9.62 -5.43 -1.25
N GLY A 162 9.22 -6.70 -1.27
CA GLY A 162 8.18 -7.23 -2.13
C GLY A 162 6.85 -6.56 -1.89
N SER A 163 6.34 -6.66 -0.67
CA SER A 163 5.06 -6.06 -0.28
C SER A 163 5.03 -4.56 -0.51
N ALA A 164 6.14 -3.83 -0.31
CA ALA A 164 6.22 -2.42 -0.65
C ALA A 164 6.03 -2.18 -2.16
N SER A 165 6.69 -3.00 -2.99
CA SER A 165 6.55 -2.95 -4.45
C SER A 165 5.13 -3.32 -4.88
N LEU A 166 4.55 -4.37 -4.29
CA LEU A 166 3.18 -4.79 -4.53
C LEU A 166 2.18 -3.69 -4.13
N SER A 167 2.35 -3.04 -2.98
CA SER A 167 1.47 -1.94 -2.57
C SER A 167 1.52 -0.76 -3.54
N LEU A 168 2.70 -0.40 -4.05
CA LEU A 168 2.85 0.69 -5.04
C LEU A 168 2.20 0.34 -6.38
N ILE A 169 2.47 -0.85 -6.92
CA ILE A 169 1.91 -1.30 -8.19
C ILE A 169 0.40 -1.52 -8.05
N GLY A 170 -0.04 -2.15 -6.95
CA GLY A 170 -1.43 -2.41 -6.63
C GLY A 170 -2.26 -1.16 -6.44
N ALA A 171 -1.67 -0.11 -5.87
CA ALA A 171 -2.33 1.18 -5.73
C ALA A 171 -2.68 1.81 -7.09
N ILE A 172 -1.90 1.58 -8.14
CA ILE A 172 -2.25 2.02 -9.50
C ILE A 172 -3.54 1.33 -9.95
N GLY A 173 -3.62 0.00 -9.76
CA GLY A 173 -4.83 -0.77 -10.05
C GLY A 173 -6.03 -0.33 -9.23
N ALA A 174 -5.86 -0.16 -7.92
CA ALA A 174 -6.90 0.31 -7.01
C ALA A 174 -7.41 1.70 -7.39
N ALA A 175 -6.51 2.61 -7.78
CA ALA A 175 -6.89 3.94 -8.26
C ALA A 175 -7.68 3.87 -9.57
N LEU A 176 -7.29 3.01 -10.51
CA LEU A 176 -8.00 2.85 -11.79
C LEU A 176 -9.41 2.28 -11.60
N THR A 177 -9.61 1.41 -10.62
CA THR A 177 -10.87 0.68 -10.46
C THR A 177 -11.76 1.22 -9.34
N VAL A 178 -11.36 2.28 -8.64
CA VAL A 178 -12.11 2.84 -7.50
C VAL A 178 -13.53 3.28 -7.85
N GLY A 179 -13.74 3.83 -9.05
CA GLY A 179 -15.08 4.25 -9.53
C GLY A 179 -16.01 3.09 -9.92
N LEU A 180 -15.50 1.86 -10.00
CA LEU A 180 -16.24 0.71 -10.51
C LEU A 180 -16.86 -0.10 -9.37
N SER A 181 -18.08 -0.60 -9.59
CA SER A 181 -18.82 -1.43 -8.63
C SER A 181 -18.29 -2.86 -8.46
N ARG A 182 -17.37 -3.32 -9.35
CA ARG A 182 -16.63 -4.59 -9.24
C ARG A 182 -15.11 -4.38 -9.28
N GLY A 183 -14.64 -3.30 -8.64
CA GLY A 183 -13.25 -2.82 -8.76
C GLY A 183 -12.19 -3.85 -8.37
N GLY A 184 -12.42 -4.67 -7.34
CA GLY A 184 -11.45 -5.66 -6.87
C GLY A 184 -11.11 -6.77 -7.88
N VAL A 185 -12.08 -7.26 -8.66
CA VAL A 185 -11.82 -8.29 -9.68
C VAL A 185 -10.97 -7.71 -10.82
N LEU A 186 -11.33 -6.52 -11.31
CA LEU A 186 -10.59 -5.84 -12.37
C LEU A 186 -9.18 -5.45 -11.93
N LEU A 187 -9.03 -5.01 -10.68
CA LEU A 187 -7.73 -4.76 -10.04
C LEU A 187 -6.86 -6.01 -10.12
N SER A 188 -7.37 -7.16 -9.69
CA SER A 188 -6.61 -8.40 -9.69
C SER A 188 -6.13 -8.78 -11.09
N LEU A 189 -6.99 -8.70 -12.11
CA LEU A 189 -6.65 -9.03 -13.50
C LEU A 189 -5.59 -8.09 -14.09
N LEU A 190 -5.68 -6.79 -13.79
CA LEU A 190 -4.75 -5.77 -14.30
C LEU A 190 -3.37 -5.92 -13.67
N VAL A 191 -3.34 -6.17 -12.36
CA VAL A 191 -2.12 -6.07 -11.57
C VAL A 191 -1.34 -7.39 -11.50
N LEU A 192 -2.01 -8.55 -11.62
CA LEU A 192 -1.36 -9.87 -11.51
C LEU A 192 -0.12 -10.01 -12.40
N PRO A 193 -0.14 -9.62 -13.70
CA PRO A 193 1.04 -9.76 -14.57
C PRO A 193 2.23 -8.95 -14.08
N LEU A 194 1.99 -7.78 -13.49
CA LEU A 194 3.03 -6.90 -12.94
C LEU A 194 3.57 -7.41 -11.59
N TYR A 195 2.81 -8.26 -10.90
CA TYR A 195 3.25 -8.88 -9.66
C TYR A 195 4.16 -10.09 -9.87
N ILE A 196 4.03 -10.79 -11.00
CA ILE A 196 4.83 -12.00 -11.29
C ILE A 196 6.34 -11.77 -11.09
N PRO A 197 6.98 -10.70 -11.61
CA PRO A 197 8.41 -10.46 -11.36
C PRO A 197 8.75 -10.34 -9.88
N VAL A 198 7.92 -9.64 -9.10
CA VAL A 198 8.12 -9.47 -7.66
C VAL A 198 8.02 -10.81 -6.95
N LEU A 199 7.07 -11.67 -7.33
CA LEU A 199 6.91 -13.01 -6.75
C LEU A 199 8.08 -13.93 -7.11
N ILE A 200 8.55 -13.89 -8.36
CA ILE A 200 9.68 -14.71 -8.84
C ILE A 200 10.94 -14.38 -8.03
N PHE A 201 11.32 -13.10 -7.96
CA PHE A 201 12.53 -12.71 -7.23
C PHE A 201 12.35 -12.81 -5.72
N GLY A 202 11.13 -12.59 -5.23
CA GLY A 202 10.72 -12.78 -3.86
C GLY A 202 10.92 -14.20 -3.34
N ALA A 203 10.20 -15.14 -3.92
CA ALA A 203 10.30 -16.55 -3.57
C ALA A 203 11.70 -17.10 -3.89
N GLY A 204 12.30 -16.66 -5.01
CA GLY A 204 13.67 -17.01 -5.39
C GLY A 204 14.72 -16.60 -4.37
N ALA A 205 14.59 -15.44 -3.72
CA ALA A 205 15.50 -15.03 -2.65
C ALA A 205 15.47 -16.01 -1.45
N VAL A 206 14.27 -16.45 -1.06
CA VAL A 206 14.09 -17.41 0.05
C VAL A 206 14.57 -18.80 -0.38
N GLN A 207 14.30 -19.21 -1.62
CA GLN A 207 14.78 -20.48 -2.16
C GLN A 207 16.33 -20.54 -2.18
N ALA A 208 16.98 -19.46 -2.64
CA ALA A 208 18.44 -19.36 -2.61
C ALA A 208 18.98 -19.47 -1.17
N ALA A 209 18.31 -18.83 -0.21
CA ALA A 209 18.69 -18.94 1.21
C ALA A 209 18.60 -20.38 1.75
N ILE A 210 17.55 -21.12 1.36
CA ILE A 210 17.36 -22.53 1.74
C ILE A 210 18.50 -23.40 1.19
N LEU A 211 18.90 -23.16 -0.06
CA LEU A 211 19.96 -23.90 -0.74
C LEU A 211 21.38 -23.51 -0.26
N GLY A 212 21.50 -22.46 0.57
CA GLY A 212 22.80 -21.90 0.96
C GLY A 212 23.47 -21.05 -0.12
N ASP A 213 22.73 -20.69 -1.17
CA ASP A 213 23.18 -19.81 -2.25
C ASP A 213 23.06 -18.33 -1.87
N GLY A 214 23.68 -17.45 -2.67
CA GLY A 214 23.61 -16.00 -2.47
C GLY A 214 22.23 -15.41 -2.80
N ALA A 215 21.45 -15.03 -1.78
CA ALA A 215 20.17 -14.33 -1.96
C ALA A 215 20.31 -12.86 -2.43
N ALA A 216 21.52 -12.30 -2.40
CA ALA A 216 21.78 -10.90 -2.67
C ALA A 216 21.32 -10.44 -4.08
N ALA A 217 21.49 -11.27 -5.11
CA ALA A 217 21.07 -10.93 -6.46
C ALA A 217 19.54 -10.77 -6.57
N HIS A 218 18.79 -11.69 -5.96
CA HIS A 218 17.33 -11.63 -5.92
C HIS A 218 16.85 -10.41 -5.14
N LEU A 219 17.45 -10.13 -3.97
CA LEU A 219 17.12 -8.96 -3.16
C LEU A 219 17.48 -7.64 -3.87
N ALA A 220 18.58 -7.60 -4.63
CA ALA A 220 18.96 -6.43 -5.42
C ALA A 220 17.93 -6.14 -6.52
N ILE A 221 17.43 -7.18 -7.20
CA ILE A 221 16.38 -7.02 -8.21
C ILE A 221 15.06 -6.58 -7.57
N LEU A 222 14.68 -7.13 -6.41
CA LEU A 222 13.52 -6.63 -5.65
C LEU A 222 13.69 -5.16 -5.26
N GLY A 223 14.89 -4.76 -4.81
CA GLY A 223 15.21 -3.36 -4.53
C GLY A 223 15.12 -2.48 -5.77
N ALA A 224 15.56 -2.96 -6.93
CA ALA A 224 15.44 -2.25 -8.19
C ALA A 224 13.97 -2.10 -8.64
N LEU A 225 13.16 -3.15 -8.49
CA LEU A 225 11.72 -3.11 -8.75
C LEU A 225 11.02 -2.12 -7.81
N LEU A 226 11.38 -2.11 -6.52
CA LEU A 226 10.86 -1.15 -5.55
C LEU A 226 11.25 0.29 -5.92
N ALA A 227 12.51 0.53 -6.30
CA ALA A 227 12.99 1.84 -6.72
C ALA A 227 12.25 2.33 -7.98
N LEU A 228 12.05 1.45 -8.96
CA LEU A 228 11.26 1.73 -10.16
C LEU A 228 9.80 2.06 -9.81
N ALA A 229 9.18 1.27 -8.93
CA ALA A 229 7.82 1.50 -8.48
C ALA A 229 7.70 2.83 -7.70
N LEU A 230 8.65 3.15 -6.82
CA LEU A 230 8.68 4.43 -6.10
C LEU A 230 8.80 5.63 -7.05
N MET A 231 9.54 5.47 -8.15
CA MET A 231 9.72 6.53 -9.14
C MET A 231 8.47 6.73 -10.01
N LEU A 232 7.80 5.65 -10.44
CA LEU A 232 6.71 5.71 -11.42
C LEU A 232 5.31 5.70 -10.80
N ALA A 233 5.09 4.91 -9.76
CA ALA A 233 3.76 4.68 -9.19
C ALA A 233 3.08 5.95 -8.68
N PRO A 234 3.74 6.90 -7.98
CA PRO A 234 3.07 8.12 -7.52
C PRO A 234 2.39 8.91 -8.64
N TRP A 235 3.05 9.00 -9.80
CA TRP A 235 2.52 9.68 -10.98
C TRP A 235 1.39 8.88 -11.63
N ALA A 236 1.56 7.56 -11.75
CA ALA A 236 0.55 6.67 -12.28
C ALA A 236 -0.72 6.69 -11.41
N ILE A 237 -0.60 6.58 -10.08
CA ILE A 237 -1.71 6.68 -9.12
C ILE A 237 -2.44 8.01 -9.30
N ALA A 238 -1.73 9.13 -9.38
CA ALA A 238 -2.34 10.44 -9.55
C ALA A 238 -3.11 10.56 -10.88
N ALA A 239 -2.57 10.03 -11.97
CA ALA A 239 -3.25 9.99 -13.27
C ALA A 239 -4.50 9.09 -13.21
N SER A 240 -4.36 7.90 -12.63
CA SER A 240 -5.44 6.94 -12.46
C SER A 240 -6.61 7.50 -11.65
N LEU A 241 -6.33 8.14 -10.50
CA LEU A 241 -7.36 8.78 -9.68
C LEU A 241 -8.12 9.87 -10.44
N ARG A 242 -7.42 10.67 -11.26
CA ARG A 242 -8.06 11.70 -12.09
C ARG A 242 -8.94 11.09 -13.18
N ILE A 243 -8.56 9.96 -13.76
CA ILE A 243 -9.34 9.30 -14.80
C ILE A 243 -10.61 8.69 -14.19
N SER A 244 -10.48 7.97 -13.07
CA SER A 244 -11.58 7.19 -12.50
C SER A 244 -12.64 8.01 -11.78
N ILE A 245 -12.34 9.26 -11.39
CA ILE A 245 -13.30 10.16 -10.74
C ILE A 245 -14.00 11.09 -11.75
N ASN A 246 -13.35 11.38 -12.89
CA ASN A 246 -13.92 12.23 -13.93
C ASN A 246 -14.66 11.46 -15.04
N GLY A 247 -14.51 10.13 -15.10
CA GLY A 247 -15.16 9.26 -16.08
C GLY A 247 -16.43 8.63 -15.54
#